data_AF-A0A3E0B375-F1
#
_entry.id   AF-A0A3E0B375-F1
#
_cell.length_a   1.000
_cell.length_b   1.000
_cell.length_c   1.000
_cell.angle_alpha   90.00
_cell.angle_beta   90.00
_cell.angle_gamma   90.00
#
_symmetry.space_group_name_H-M   'P 1'
#
loop_
_entity.id
_entity.type
_entity.pdbx_description
1 polymer ?
#
loop_
_entity_poly.entity_id
_entity_poly.type
_entity_poly.pdbx_seq_one_letter_code
_entity_poly.pdbx_strand_id
1 'polypeptide(L)'
;MINNEYEKLVAEIEKLKFHNTNLLTLIGSLHDEQMQQPTIHETVVMFDLSKVDLRGFTELVQNYDGSNYKLEEDALEINPVFRKNNIISILKSFITSEMLVDKSKEILKSYH
;
A
#
# COMPACT_ATOMS: atom_id res chain seq x y z
N MET A 1 -23.79 23.87 15.41
CA MET A 1 -24.34 22.49 15.38
C MET A 1 -23.22 21.60 14.90
N ILE A 2 -22.68 20.77 15.78
CA ILE A 2 -21.62 19.82 15.43
C ILE A 2 -22.26 18.72 14.56
N ASN A 3 -21.57 18.36 13.50
CA ASN A 3 -22.09 17.76 12.28
C ASN A 3 -22.41 16.26 12.46
N ASN A 4 -23.56 15.97 13.09
CA ASN A 4 -24.04 14.61 13.39
C ASN A 4 -24.05 13.69 12.14
N GLU A 5 -24.32 14.24 10.96
CA GLU A 5 -24.28 13.46 9.71
C GLU A 5 -22.86 13.10 9.27
N TYR A 6 -21.91 14.01 9.46
CA TYR A 6 -20.49 13.73 9.20
C TYR A 6 -19.94 12.65 10.14
N GLU A 7 -20.25 12.73 11.43
CA GLU A 7 -19.82 11.71 12.41
C GLU A 7 -20.40 10.33 12.08
N LYS A 8 -21.68 10.27 11.67
CA LYS A 8 -22.30 9.03 11.19
C LYS A 8 -21.61 8.48 9.94
N LEU A 9 -21.30 9.35 8.97
CA LEU A 9 -20.62 8.94 7.75
C LEU A 9 -19.22 8.38 8.04
N VAL A 10 -18.47 9.04 8.92
CA VAL A 10 -17.14 8.55 9.36
C VAL A 10 -17.28 7.18 10.01
N ALA A 11 -18.26 6.98 10.89
CA ALA A 11 -18.48 5.68 11.54
C ALA A 11 -18.82 4.56 10.54
N GLU A 12 -19.65 4.83 9.53
CA GLU A 12 -19.96 3.85 8.49
C GLU A 12 -18.76 3.54 7.60
N ILE A 13 -17.91 4.54 7.28
CA ILE A 13 -16.66 4.33 6.54
C ILE A 13 -15.71 3.42 7.34
N GLU A 14 -15.52 3.68 8.64
CA GLU A 14 -14.66 2.86 9.49
C GLU A 14 -15.17 1.42 9.61
N LYS A 15 -16.49 1.23 9.66
CA LYS A 15 -17.11 -0.10 9.63
C LYS A 15 -16.83 -0.84 8.33
N LEU A 16 -16.91 -0.16 7.18
CA LEU A 16 -16.57 -0.74 5.87
C LEU A 16 -15.09 -1.12 5.77
N LYS A 17 -14.19 -0.24 6.22
CA LYS A 17 -12.74 -0.53 6.26
C LYS A 17 -12.46 -1.77 7.10
N PHE A 18 -13.02 -1.84 8.31
CA PHE A 18 -12.88 -3.00 9.18
C PHE A 18 -13.38 -4.29 8.53
N HIS A 19 -14.52 -4.23 7.85
CA HIS A 19 -15.06 -5.40 7.14
C HIS A 19 -14.15 -5.85 5.99
N ASN A 20 -13.64 -4.91 5.19
CA ASN A 20 -12.74 -5.22 4.08
C ASN A 20 -11.43 -5.86 4.57
N THR A 21 -10.84 -5.36 5.66
CA THR A 21 -9.65 -5.95 6.27
C THR A 21 -9.89 -7.38 6.75
N ASN A 22 -11.06 -7.65 7.36
CA ASN A 22 -11.41 -9.00 7.79
C ASN A 22 -11.63 -9.94 6.61
N LEU A 23 -12.28 -9.48 5.53
CA LEU A 23 -12.47 -10.28 4.32
C LEU A 23 -11.12 -10.65 3.69
N LEU A 24 -10.19 -9.70 3.58
CA LEU A 24 -8.84 -9.97 3.08
C LEU A 24 -8.10 -10.97 3.96
N THR A 25 -8.18 -10.81 5.29
CA THR A 25 -7.58 -11.76 6.24
C THR A 25 -8.13 -13.17 6.07
N LEU A 26 -9.46 -13.30 5.89
CA LEU A 26 -10.12 -14.58 5.70
C LEU A 26 -9.76 -15.22 4.36
N ILE A 27 -9.69 -14.44 3.27
CA ILE A 27 -9.24 -14.92 1.96
C ILE A 27 -7.80 -15.43 2.08
N GLY A 28 -6.92 -14.69 2.75
CA GLY A 28 -5.55 -15.12 3.00
C GLY A 28 -5.48 -16.43 3.77
N SER A 29 -6.28 -16.56 4.82
CA SER A 29 -6.35 -17.78 5.63
C SER A 29 -6.86 -19.01 4.85
N LEU A 30 -7.63 -18.81 3.77
CA LEU A 30 -8.15 -19.88 2.92
C LEU A 30 -7.21 -20.20 1.75
N HIS A 31 -6.40 -19.23 1.32
CA HIS A 31 -5.55 -19.29 0.13
C HIS A 31 -4.11 -18.84 0.44
N ASP A 32 -3.52 -19.41 1.50
CA ASP A 32 -2.21 -19.02 2.05
C ASP A 32 -1.09 -18.95 0.98
N GLU A 33 -1.13 -19.82 -0.03
CA GLU A 33 -0.16 -19.81 -1.13
C GLU A 33 -0.40 -18.71 -2.17
N GLN A 34 -1.66 -18.32 -2.42
CA GLN A 34 -2.03 -17.31 -3.43
C GLN A 34 -1.90 -15.88 -2.87
N MET A 35 -2.04 -15.68 -1.56
CA MET A 35 -1.86 -14.37 -0.92
C MET A 35 -0.41 -14.00 -0.59
N GLN A 36 0.58 -14.83 -0.96
CA GLN A 36 1.99 -14.44 -0.83
C GLN A 36 2.37 -13.23 -1.72
N GLN A 37 1.56 -12.94 -2.74
CA GLN A 37 1.76 -11.85 -3.67
C GLN A 37 0.49 -10.99 -3.75
N PRO A 38 0.23 -10.12 -2.76
CA PRO A 38 -0.96 -9.28 -2.78
C PRO A 38 -0.95 -8.40 -4.03
N THR A 39 -2.11 -8.19 -4.64
CA THR A 39 -2.34 -7.20 -5.70
C THR A 39 -2.30 -5.78 -5.13
N ILE A 40 -2.23 -4.78 -6.01
CA ILE A 40 -2.22 -3.39 -5.58
C ILE A 40 -3.54 -2.99 -4.91
N HIS A 41 -4.67 -3.58 -5.31
CA HIS A 41 -5.97 -3.29 -4.70
C HIS A 41 -6.05 -3.82 -3.27
N GLU A 42 -5.55 -5.03 -3.03
CA GLU A 42 -5.48 -5.60 -1.67
C GLU A 42 -4.52 -4.79 -0.80
N THR A 43 -3.39 -4.37 -1.37
CA THR A 43 -2.39 -3.52 -0.69
C THR A 43 -2.98 -2.17 -0.29
N VAL A 44 -3.74 -1.52 -1.17
CA VAL A 44 -4.41 -0.23 -0.90
C VAL A 44 -5.38 -0.37 0.27
N VAL A 45 -6.14 -1.46 0.32
CA VAL A 45 -7.08 -1.71 1.43
C VAL A 45 -6.33 -2.03 2.73
N MET A 46 -5.32 -2.91 2.69
CA MET A 46 -4.57 -3.31 3.88
C MET A 46 -3.85 -2.14 4.56
N PHE A 47 -3.37 -1.19 3.77
CA PHE A 47 -2.61 -0.03 4.23
C PHE A 47 -3.43 1.26 4.28
N ASP A 48 -4.73 1.20 4.00
CA ASP A 48 -5.65 2.35 3.93
C ASP A 48 -5.10 3.51 3.09
N LEU A 49 -4.51 3.17 1.93
CA LEU A 49 -3.86 4.16 1.06
C LEU A 49 -4.89 4.95 0.27
N SER A 50 -4.75 6.26 0.26
CA SER A 50 -5.53 7.12 -0.63
C SER A 50 -4.96 7.11 -2.06
N LYS A 51 -5.75 7.64 -3.00
CA LYS A 51 -5.28 7.87 -4.38
C LYS A 51 -4.05 8.80 -4.43
N VAL A 52 -3.95 9.75 -3.50
CA VAL A 52 -2.83 10.71 -3.45
C VAL A 52 -1.56 10.02 -2.98
N ASP A 53 -1.68 9.19 -1.93
CA ASP A 53 -0.56 8.38 -1.41
C ASP A 53 0.02 7.49 -2.51
N LEU A 54 -0.86 6.77 -3.21
CA LEU A 54 -0.46 5.86 -4.27
C LEU A 54 0.20 6.59 -5.44
N ARG A 55 -0.31 7.77 -5.81
CA ARG A 55 0.27 8.59 -6.88
C ARG A 55 1.66 9.08 -6.49
N GLY A 56 1.82 9.66 -5.29
CA GLY A 56 3.12 10.13 -4.81
C GLY A 56 4.14 9.02 -4.73
N PHE A 57 3.74 7.85 -4.21
CA PHE A 57 4.65 6.70 -4.14
C PHE A 57 5.03 6.17 -5.53
N THR A 58 4.09 6.14 -6.48
CA THR A 58 4.35 5.77 -7.88
C THR A 58 5.38 6.71 -8.52
N GLU A 59 5.25 8.02 -8.27
CA GLU A 59 6.19 9.04 -8.75
C GLU A 59 7.60 8.82 -8.15
N LEU A 60 7.71 8.49 -6.86
CA LEU A 60 9.00 8.15 -6.24
C LEU A 60 9.65 6.90 -6.86
N VAL A 61 8.88 5.84 -7.09
CA VAL A 61 9.38 4.60 -7.71
C VAL A 61 9.86 4.84 -9.14
N GLN A 62 9.14 5.64 -9.92
CA GLN A 62 9.54 6.00 -11.29
C GLN A 62 10.86 6.77 -11.31
N ASN A 63 11.06 7.66 -10.35
CA ASN A 63 12.23 8.54 -10.26
C ASN A 63 13.35 7.97 -9.37
N TYR A 64 13.28 6.68 -9.03
CA TYR A 64 14.29 6.04 -8.20
C TYR A 64 15.70 6.16 -8.81
N ASP A 65 16.61 6.73 -8.02
CA ASP A 65 17.99 7.09 -8.39
C ASP A 65 19.05 6.13 -7.83
N GLY A 66 18.64 5.03 -7.20
CA GLY A 66 19.51 4.04 -6.57
C GLY A 66 19.67 4.18 -5.06
N SER A 67 19.11 5.23 -4.44
CA SER A 67 19.19 5.44 -2.98
C SER A 67 17.95 4.94 -2.24
N ASN A 68 18.06 3.78 -1.55
CA ASN A 68 16.97 3.26 -0.71
C ASN A 68 16.69 4.15 0.49
N TYR A 69 17.73 4.73 1.09
CA TYR A 69 17.57 5.64 2.22
C TYR A 69 16.69 6.84 1.84
N LYS A 70 16.99 7.46 0.70
CA LYS A 70 16.23 8.62 0.20
C LYS A 70 14.80 8.22 -0.19
N LEU A 71 14.63 7.09 -0.87
CA LEU A 71 13.29 6.55 -1.18
C LEU A 71 12.45 6.36 0.09
N GLU A 72 13.03 5.78 1.14
CA GLU A 72 12.34 5.56 2.42
C GLU A 72 12.00 6.86 3.13
N GLU A 73 12.93 7.83 3.15
CA GLU A 73 12.73 9.15 3.73
C GLU A 73 11.60 9.90 2.99
N ASP A 74 11.71 10.04 1.67
CA ASP A 74 10.71 10.73 0.84
C ASP A 74 9.34 10.03 0.92
N ALA A 75 9.30 8.70 0.99
CA ALA A 75 8.04 7.97 1.12
C ALA A 75 7.39 8.19 2.49
N LEU A 76 8.15 8.30 3.58
CA LEU A 76 7.59 8.60 4.90
C LEU A 76 6.96 10.00 4.97
N GLU A 77 7.46 10.96 4.18
CA GLU A 77 6.85 12.29 4.07
C GLU A 77 5.47 12.25 3.38
N ILE A 78 5.26 11.32 2.45
CA ILE A 78 3.96 11.12 1.81
C ILE A 78 2.98 10.52 2.80
N ASN A 79 3.36 9.40 3.43
CA ASN A 79 2.50 8.70 4.37
C ASN A 79 3.35 7.88 5.36
N PRO A 80 3.12 7.99 6.68
CA PRO A 80 3.85 7.22 7.69
C PRO A 80 3.75 5.69 7.57
N VAL A 81 2.78 5.20 6.79
CA VAL A 81 2.63 3.77 6.46
C VAL A 81 3.77 3.28 5.57
N PHE A 82 4.42 4.14 4.78
CA PHE A 82 5.52 3.76 3.88
C PHE A 82 6.86 3.56 4.61
N ARG A 83 6.88 2.62 5.56
CA ARG A 83 8.11 2.08 6.17
C ARG A 83 8.70 0.99 5.30
N LYS A 84 10.00 0.71 5.42
CA LYS A 84 10.73 -0.32 4.66
C LYS A 84 9.94 -1.60 4.36
N ASN A 85 9.40 -2.28 5.37
CA ASN A 85 8.66 -3.54 5.17
C ASN A 85 7.38 -3.36 4.33
N ASN A 86 6.69 -2.24 4.51
CA ASN A 86 5.48 -1.92 3.77
C ASN A 86 5.84 -1.49 2.34
N ILE A 87 6.91 -0.70 2.16
CA ILE A 87 7.48 -0.37 0.85
C ILE A 87 7.78 -1.65 0.07
N ILE A 88 8.48 -2.61 0.67
CA ILE A 88 8.78 -3.90 0.02
C ILE A 88 7.48 -4.63 -0.37
N SER A 89 6.47 -4.61 0.49
CA SER A 89 5.17 -5.25 0.23
C SER A 89 4.43 -4.57 -0.93
N ILE A 90 4.45 -3.23 -0.99
CA ILE A 90 3.84 -2.44 -2.06
C ILE A 90 4.59 -2.62 -3.39
N LEU A 91 5.92 -2.67 -3.37
CA LEU A 91 6.71 -2.92 -4.57
C LEU A 91 6.46 -4.32 -5.14
N LYS A 92 6.25 -5.32 -4.27
CA LYS A 92 5.83 -6.66 -4.72
C LYS A 92 4.44 -6.61 -5.35
N SER A 93 3.51 -5.86 -4.79
CA SER A 93 2.15 -5.77 -5.35
C SER A 93 2.07 -5.00 -6.66
N PHE A 94 2.97 -4.03 -6.87
CA PHE A 94 3.21 -3.42 -8.18
C PHE A 94 3.59 -4.48 -9.21
N ILE A 95 4.54 -5.36 -8.90
CA ILE A 95 4.95 -6.45 -9.80
C ILE A 95 3.80 -7.41 -10.09
N THR A 96 3.07 -7.86 -9.06
CA THR A 96 1.91 -8.76 -9.23
C THR A 96 0.84 -8.14 -10.12
N SER A 97 0.65 -6.82 -10.03
CA SER A 97 -0.37 -6.08 -10.77
C SER A 97 0.15 -5.55 -12.11
N GLU A 98 1.33 -6.00 -12.55
CA GLU A 98 1.99 -5.57 -13.80
C GLU A 98 2.25 -4.05 -13.89
N MET A 99 2.39 -3.38 -12.75
CA MET A 99 2.69 -1.95 -12.62
C MET A 99 4.17 -1.73 -12.31
N LEU A 100 4.82 -0.78 -13.01
CA LEU A 100 6.22 -0.35 -12.73
C LEU A 100 7.24 -1.50 -12.55
N VAL A 101 7.01 -2.63 -13.22
CA VAL A 101 7.65 -3.92 -12.94
C VAL A 101 9.17 -3.82 -12.88
N ASP A 102 9.79 -3.16 -13.85
CA ASP A 102 11.25 -3.08 -13.94
C ASP A 102 11.84 -2.23 -12.80
N LYS A 103 11.24 -1.06 -12.52
CA LYS A 103 11.67 -0.19 -11.42
C LYS A 103 11.44 -0.83 -10.06
N SER A 104 10.30 -1.48 -9.86
CA SER A 104 10.02 -2.22 -8.63
C SER A 104 11.02 -3.35 -8.41
N LYS A 105 11.40 -4.10 -9.46
CA LYS A 105 12.44 -5.13 -9.38
C LYS A 105 13.83 -4.54 -9.10
N GLU A 106 14.17 -3.39 -9.69
CA GLU A 106 15.42 -2.67 -9.45
C GLU A 106 15.56 -2.31 -7.96
N ILE A 107 14.53 -1.68 -7.39
CA ILE A 107 14.51 -1.29 -5.97
C ILE A 107 14.52 -2.52 -5.05
N LEU A 108 13.75 -3.57 -5.36
CA LEU A 108 13.73 -4.76 -4.52
C LEU A 108 15.09 -5.46 -4.47
N LYS A 109 15.87 -5.42 -5.56
CA LYS A 109 17.22 -6.00 -5.57
C LYS A 109 18.20 -5.27 -4.65
N SER A 110 18.06 -3.96 -4.46
CA SER A 110 18.95 -3.20 -3.57
C SER A 110 18.62 -3.40 -2.08
N TYR A 111 17.53 -4.10 -1.76
CA TYR A 111 17.20 -4.56 -0.40
C TYR A 111 17.78 -5.92 -0.02
N HIS A 112 18.43 -6.61 -0.96
CA HIS A 112 19.09 -7.91 -0.78
C HIS A 112 20.61 -7.78 -0.84
#